data_AF-A0ABD3L6G7-F1
#
_entry.id   AF-A0ABD3L6G7-F1
#
_cell.length_a   1.000
_cell.length_b   1.000
_cell.length_c   1.000
_cell.angle_alpha   90.00
_cell.angle_beta   90.00
_cell.angle_gamma   90.00
#
_symmetry.space_group_name_H-M   'P 1'
#
loop_
_entity.id
_entity.type
_entity.pdbx_description
1 polymer ?
#
loop_
_entity_poly.entity_id
_entity_poly.type
_entity_poly.pdbx_seq_one_letter_code
_entity_poly.pdbx_strand_id
1 'polypeptide(L)'
;MKAEMDCFAREKKESSEPVRDVENQPEWLRSERVEEIAKLTSEKKALQDSLCDAESQILQLKTRHSEELEKVVKEKDALAVRLKIAEAGRKSSDEELKRYEMENVTREEIRQSLEDEIRRLRQTVGQTEGEKREKEEQIAQREKCIHDMEAQLEACQEYIQSLDTQLREDMSRHAPLYGAGLDALSMKELETISHIHEEGLRQIHAIQQQHVGMHHSTGHVNDELKKVAEEKDPLAERLKSAEAGRKRSDEEPKRYEMENVTGEEIRQSLEDEIRRLRETVGQTEGEKRKKEEQIAEYKERINGMQARLEAYQEYIQSLDTQLREEMSRHAPLYGAGLDALSMTELETISRIHEEGLRQIHAIQQQRKGSPLSSPIMSPHTLPLHNHGLYPTTPPQVAAGLPPSVMPNGIGMHHSNRHVNSAMGPWFNHK
;
A
#
# COMPACT_ATOMS: atom_id res chain seq x y z
N MET A 1 -150.20 -105.40 35.15
CA MET A 1 -150.00 -104.83 33.80
C MET A 1 -149.79 -103.31 33.78
N LYS A 2 -150.75 -102.46 34.21
CA LYS A 2 -150.62 -101.00 33.99
C LYS A 2 -149.43 -100.36 34.72
N ALA A 3 -149.19 -100.75 35.97
CA ALA A 3 -148.04 -100.26 36.74
C ALA A 3 -146.68 -100.69 36.14
N GLU A 4 -146.56 -101.90 35.58
CA GLU A 4 -145.31 -102.32 34.93
C GLU A 4 -145.01 -101.51 33.66
N MET A 5 -146.04 -101.08 32.91
CA MET A 5 -145.84 -100.20 31.76
C MET A 5 -145.34 -98.81 32.15
N ASP A 6 -145.86 -98.23 33.24
CA ASP A 6 -145.40 -96.93 33.76
C ASP A 6 -143.99 -97.01 34.37
N CYS A 7 -143.63 -98.14 35.01
CA CYS A 7 -142.25 -98.41 35.43
C CYS A 7 -141.31 -98.53 34.22
N PHE A 8 -141.65 -99.37 33.24
CA PHE A 8 -140.80 -99.59 32.06
C PHE A 8 -140.67 -98.33 31.18
N ALA A 9 -141.71 -97.50 31.10
CA ALA A 9 -141.63 -96.20 30.42
C ALA A 9 -140.70 -95.21 31.14
N ARG A 10 -140.68 -95.22 32.48
CA ARG A 10 -139.76 -94.42 33.30
C ARG A 10 -138.33 -94.93 33.16
N GLU A 11 -138.11 -96.22 33.40
CA GLU A 11 -136.81 -96.89 33.29
C GLU A 11 -136.20 -96.75 31.89
N LYS A 12 -137.02 -96.81 30.82
CA LYS A 12 -136.58 -96.51 29.45
C LYS A 12 -136.23 -95.04 29.23
N LYS A 13 -136.91 -94.09 29.89
CA LYS A 13 -136.54 -92.66 29.81
C LYS A 13 -135.27 -92.36 30.60
N GLU A 14 -135.19 -92.89 31.81
CA GLU A 14 -134.13 -92.74 32.81
C GLU A 14 -132.84 -93.48 32.42
N SER A 15 -132.93 -94.47 31.52
CA SER A 15 -131.77 -95.02 30.78
C SER A 15 -131.48 -94.26 29.47
N SER A 16 -132.48 -93.70 28.78
CA SER A 16 -132.23 -92.92 27.56
C SER A 16 -131.50 -91.59 27.79
N GLU A 17 -131.68 -90.95 28.94
CA GLU A 17 -130.99 -89.70 29.28
C GLU A 17 -129.47 -89.89 29.47
N PRO A 18 -128.96 -90.83 30.31
CA PRO A 18 -127.53 -91.11 30.38
C PRO A 18 -126.96 -91.75 29.11
N VAL A 19 -127.74 -92.53 28.34
CA VAL A 19 -127.29 -92.98 27.01
C VAL A 19 -127.07 -91.80 26.08
N ARG A 20 -128.02 -90.86 26.01
CA ARG A 20 -127.90 -89.65 25.17
C ARG A 20 -126.76 -88.75 25.64
N ASP A 21 -126.51 -88.62 26.94
CA ASP A 21 -125.39 -87.82 27.44
C ASP A 21 -124.03 -88.50 27.18
N VAL A 22 -123.97 -89.84 27.12
CA VAL A 22 -122.81 -90.61 26.64
C VAL A 22 -122.66 -90.55 25.11
N GLU A 23 -123.75 -90.38 24.33
CA GLU A 23 -123.68 -90.06 22.89
C GLU A 23 -123.25 -88.60 22.65
N ASN A 24 -123.64 -87.66 23.51
CA ASN A 24 -123.25 -86.25 23.44
C ASN A 24 -121.77 -86.03 23.84
N GLN A 25 -121.22 -86.82 24.78
CA GLN A 25 -119.80 -86.72 25.19
C GLN A 25 -118.80 -86.75 24.02
N PRO A 26 -118.82 -87.73 23.10
CA PRO A 26 -117.90 -87.75 21.96
C PRO A 26 -118.17 -86.62 20.97
N GLU A 27 -119.37 -86.04 20.90
CA GLU A 27 -119.63 -84.84 20.07
C GLU A 27 -119.06 -83.58 20.71
N TRP A 28 -119.18 -83.43 22.03
CA TRP A 28 -118.54 -82.35 22.78
C TRP A 28 -117.01 -82.45 22.72
N LEU A 29 -116.44 -83.63 22.98
CA LEU A 29 -115.00 -83.89 22.87
C LEU A 29 -114.48 -83.72 21.44
N ARG A 30 -115.27 -84.04 20.40
CA ARG A 30 -114.94 -83.71 19.01
C ARG A 30 -114.93 -82.20 18.78
N SER A 31 -115.90 -81.48 19.34
CA SER A 31 -116.01 -80.02 19.20
C SER A 31 -114.85 -79.30 19.88
N GLU A 32 -114.54 -79.66 21.14
CA GLU A 32 -113.38 -79.16 21.90
C GLU A 32 -112.07 -79.44 21.14
N ARG A 33 -111.90 -80.67 20.62
CA ARG A 33 -110.70 -81.04 19.84
C ARG A 33 -110.62 -80.35 18.47
N VAL A 34 -111.75 -80.04 17.83
CA VAL A 34 -111.78 -79.25 16.59
C VAL A 34 -111.47 -77.77 16.87
N GLU A 35 -111.95 -77.22 17.97
CA GLU A 35 -111.62 -75.86 18.43
C GLU A 35 -110.14 -75.76 18.83
N GLU A 36 -109.60 -76.75 19.55
CA GLU A 36 -108.17 -76.86 19.87
C GLU A 36 -107.32 -76.97 18.59
N ILE A 37 -107.71 -77.81 17.62
CA ILE A 37 -107.03 -77.92 16.33
C ILE A 37 -107.11 -76.60 15.55
N ALA A 38 -108.25 -75.89 15.56
CA ALA A 38 -108.40 -74.60 14.90
C ALA A 38 -107.51 -73.53 15.56
N LYS A 39 -107.50 -73.47 16.89
CA LYS A 39 -106.62 -72.59 17.68
C LYS A 39 -105.16 -72.87 17.38
N LEU A 40 -104.69 -74.12 17.53
CA LEU A 40 -103.31 -74.51 17.25
C LEU A 40 -102.92 -74.28 15.79
N THR A 41 -103.87 -74.40 14.84
CA THR A 41 -103.63 -74.06 13.42
C THR A 41 -103.47 -72.54 13.24
N SER A 42 -104.26 -71.72 13.94
CA SER A 42 -104.11 -70.26 13.92
C SER A 42 -102.83 -69.78 14.60
N GLU A 43 -102.44 -70.38 15.73
CA GLU A 43 -101.19 -70.10 16.45
C GLU A 43 -99.98 -70.54 15.61
N LYS A 44 -100.01 -71.76 15.03
CA LYS A 44 -99.00 -72.20 14.07
C LYS A 44 -98.86 -71.22 12.91
N LYS A 45 -99.97 -70.73 12.35
CA LYS A 45 -99.92 -69.77 11.26
C LYS A 45 -99.32 -68.44 11.70
N ALA A 46 -99.74 -67.88 12.84
CA ALA A 46 -99.19 -66.64 13.37
C ALA A 46 -97.68 -66.74 13.68
N LEU A 47 -97.22 -67.89 14.20
CA LEU A 47 -95.80 -68.18 14.41
C LEU A 47 -95.04 -68.34 13.08
N GLN A 48 -95.65 -68.93 12.06
CA GLN A 48 -95.04 -69.10 10.74
C GLN A 48 -94.97 -67.79 9.95
N ASP A 49 -96.02 -66.97 9.99
CA ASP A 49 -96.04 -65.61 9.43
C ASP A 49 -94.96 -64.74 10.13
N SER A 50 -94.89 -64.78 11.47
CA SER A 50 -93.87 -64.09 12.28
C SER A 50 -92.44 -64.59 12.03
N LEU A 51 -92.25 -65.88 11.73
CA LEU A 51 -90.96 -66.43 11.33
C LEU A 51 -90.52 -65.87 9.97
N CYS A 52 -91.42 -65.83 8.97
CA CYS A 52 -91.12 -65.25 7.66
C CYS A 52 -90.81 -63.73 7.76
N ASP A 53 -91.48 -63.00 8.64
CA ASP A 53 -91.16 -61.59 8.93
C ASP A 53 -89.76 -61.45 9.56
N ALA A 54 -89.39 -62.33 10.51
CA ALA A 54 -88.07 -62.33 11.14
C ALA A 54 -86.95 -62.72 10.17
N GLU A 55 -87.16 -63.73 9.32
CA GLU A 55 -86.23 -64.12 8.25
C GLU A 55 -86.03 -62.97 7.25
N SER A 56 -87.10 -62.28 6.89
CA SER A 56 -87.06 -61.10 6.01
C SER A 56 -86.26 -59.94 6.64
N GLN A 57 -86.45 -59.67 7.93
CA GLN A 57 -85.67 -58.67 8.67
C GLN A 57 -84.18 -59.06 8.77
N ILE A 58 -83.86 -60.33 9.00
CA ILE A 58 -82.47 -60.83 9.02
C ILE A 58 -81.81 -60.64 7.65
N LEU A 59 -82.52 -60.89 6.55
CA LEU A 59 -82.02 -60.65 5.18
C LEU A 59 -81.78 -59.15 4.90
N GLN A 60 -82.67 -58.26 5.36
CA GLN A 60 -82.49 -56.80 5.25
C GLN A 60 -81.31 -56.30 6.10
N LEU A 61 -81.15 -56.80 7.33
CA LEU A 61 -80.00 -56.46 8.18
C LEU A 61 -78.69 -56.98 7.59
N LYS A 62 -78.67 -58.19 7.05
CA LYS A 62 -77.48 -58.79 6.40
C LYS A 62 -77.05 -58.03 5.14
N THR A 63 -78.00 -57.62 4.30
CA THR A 63 -77.72 -56.81 3.10
C THR A 63 -77.22 -55.42 3.48
N ARG A 64 -77.93 -54.72 4.38
CA ARG A 64 -77.49 -53.42 4.91
C ARG A 64 -76.08 -53.47 5.52
N HIS A 65 -75.80 -54.46 6.36
CA HIS A 65 -74.46 -54.65 6.96
C HIS A 65 -73.39 -54.90 5.89
N SER A 66 -73.71 -55.64 4.82
CA SER A 66 -72.79 -55.84 3.70
C SER A 66 -72.49 -54.54 2.95
N GLU A 67 -73.49 -53.68 2.74
CA GLU A 67 -73.29 -52.36 2.13
C GLU A 67 -72.50 -51.40 3.03
N GLU A 68 -72.78 -51.39 4.33
CA GLU A 68 -72.04 -50.56 5.31
C GLU A 68 -70.57 -51.01 5.38
N LEU A 69 -70.31 -52.32 5.37
CA LEU A 69 -68.96 -52.86 5.29
C LEU A 69 -68.26 -52.48 3.97
N GLU A 70 -68.96 -52.53 2.83
CA GLU A 70 -68.39 -52.13 1.53
C GLU A 70 -68.06 -50.62 1.48
N LYS A 71 -68.91 -49.77 2.07
CA LYS A 71 -68.66 -48.33 2.23
C LYS A 71 -67.42 -48.09 3.09
N VAL A 72 -67.32 -48.73 4.26
CA VAL A 72 -66.15 -48.61 5.17
C VAL A 72 -64.86 -49.11 4.50
N VAL A 73 -64.90 -50.18 3.70
CA VAL A 73 -63.73 -50.65 2.94
C VAL A 73 -63.27 -49.59 1.94
N LYS A 74 -64.19 -49.02 1.14
CA LYS A 74 -63.88 -47.96 0.16
C LYS A 74 -63.33 -46.70 0.82
N GLU A 75 -63.90 -46.29 1.96
CA GLU A 75 -63.41 -45.14 2.73
C GLU A 75 -62.01 -45.40 3.30
N LYS A 76 -61.77 -46.58 3.89
CA LYS A 76 -60.46 -47.00 4.40
C LYS A 76 -59.40 -47.06 3.29
N ASP A 77 -59.75 -47.54 2.09
CA ASP A 77 -58.83 -47.56 0.94
C ASP A 77 -58.56 -46.15 0.39
N ALA A 78 -59.57 -45.29 0.31
CA ALA A 78 -59.41 -43.89 -0.06
C ALA A 78 -58.55 -43.11 0.95
N LEU A 79 -58.71 -43.36 2.25
CA LEU A 79 -57.86 -42.78 3.31
C LEU A 79 -56.42 -43.29 3.23
N ALA A 80 -56.20 -44.57 2.92
CA ALA A 80 -54.86 -45.12 2.72
C ALA A 80 -54.14 -44.47 1.52
N VAL A 81 -54.86 -44.21 0.42
CA VAL A 81 -54.33 -43.45 -0.73
C VAL A 81 -54.00 -42.00 -0.34
N ARG A 82 -54.90 -41.30 0.37
CA ARG A 82 -54.65 -39.93 0.85
C ARG A 82 -53.46 -39.83 1.80
N LEU A 83 -53.30 -40.80 2.71
CA LEU A 83 -52.14 -40.89 3.61
C LEU A 83 -50.85 -41.07 2.82
N LYS A 84 -50.81 -42.00 1.85
CA LYS A 84 -49.63 -42.26 1.01
C LYS A 84 -49.22 -41.02 0.19
N ILE A 85 -50.19 -40.24 -0.30
CA ILE A 85 -49.94 -38.96 -0.98
C ILE A 85 -49.37 -37.92 0.00
N ALA A 86 -49.95 -37.78 1.19
CA ALA A 86 -49.47 -36.84 2.21
C ALA A 86 -48.07 -37.19 2.74
N GLU A 87 -47.73 -38.47 2.87
CA GLU A 87 -46.39 -38.93 3.23
C GLU A 87 -45.36 -38.66 2.13
N ALA A 88 -45.74 -38.82 0.85
CA ALA A 88 -44.88 -38.47 -0.27
C ALA A 88 -44.62 -36.95 -0.32
N GLY A 89 -45.66 -36.13 -0.14
CA GLY A 89 -45.52 -34.67 -0.08
C GLY A 89 -44.66 -34.19 1.10
N ARG A 90 -44.75 -34.86 2.26
CA ARG A 90 -43.86 -34.58 3.40
C ARG A 90 -42.41 -34.92 3.07
N LYS A 91 -42.15 -36.12 2.53
CA LYS A 91 -40.79 -36.56 2.18
C LYS A 91 -40.12 -35.62 1.16
N SER A 92 -40.83 -35.19 0.12
CA SER A 92 -40.29 -34.21 -0.83
C SER A 92 -40.02 -32.85 -0.17
N SER A 93 -40.84 -32.41 0.79
CA SER A 93 -40.59 -31.19 1.58
C SER A 93 -39.37 -31.35 2.50
N ASP A 94 -39.22 -32.49 3.17
CA ASP A 94 -38.07 -32.84 4.03
C ASP A 94 -36.76 -32.95 3.22
N GLU A 95 -36.84 -33.29 1.93
CA GLU A 95 -35.73 -33.32 0.99
C GLU A 95 -35.40 -31.94 0.42
N GLU A 96 -36.39 -31.07 0.21
CA GLU A 96 -36.18 -29.66 -0.16
C GLU A 96 -35.50 -28.88 0.97
N LEU A 97 -35.96 -29.04 2.21
CA LEU A 97 -35.34 -28.41 3.38
C LEU A 97 -33.84 -28.75 3.46
N LYS A 98 -33.47 -30.02 3.30
CA LYS A 98 -32.07 -30.47 3.30
C LYS A 98 -31.25 -29.91 2.14
N ARG A 99 -31.85 -29.70 0.97
CA ARG A 99 -31.17 -29.03 -0.16
C ARG A 99 -30.84 -27.58 0.21
N TYR A 100 -31.81 -26.83 0.75
CA TYR A 100 -31.58 -25.47 1.22
C TYR A 100 -30.61 -25.38 2.40
N GLU A 101 -30.60 -26.34 3.33
CA GLU A 101 -29.62 -26.39 4.43
C GLU A 101 -28.18 -26.52 3.88
N MET A 102 -27.95 -27.44 2.92
CA MET A 102 -26.63 -27.60 2.28
C MET A 102 -26.23 -26.39 1.43
N GLU A 103 -27.16 -25.81 0.68
CA GLU A 103 -26.93 -24.63 -0.16
C GLU A 103 -26.58 -23.39 0.68
N ASN A 104 -27.25 -23.18 1.81
CA ASN A 104 -26.90 -22.10 2.73
C ASN A 104 -25.51 -22.29 3.37
N VAL A 105 -25.11 -23.53 3.67
CA VAL A 105 -23.75 -23.82 4.18
C VAL A 105 -22.69 -23.49 3.13
N THR A 106 -22.80 -23.98 1.89
CA THR A 106 -21.78 -23.71 0.86
C THR A 106 -21.72 -22.23 0.48
N ARG A 107 -22.85 -21.52 0.52
CA ARG A 107 -22.94 -20.07 0.32
C ARG A 107 -22.22 -19.28 1.43
N GLU A 108 -22.38 -19.70 2.68
CA GLU A 108 -21.67 -19.12 3.83
C GLU A 108 -20.16 -19.39 3.77
N GLU A 109 -19.75 -20.61 3.38
CA GLU A 109 -18.33 -20.95 3.15
C GLU A 109 -17.69 -20.07 2.07
N ILE A 110 -18.41 -19.79 0.96
CA ILE A 110 -17.98 -18.86 -0.09
C ILE A 110 -17.87 -17.43 0.48
N ARG A 111 -18.88 -16.94 1.22
CA ARG A 111 -18.85 -15.61 1.83
C ARG A 111 -17.64 -15.44 2.76
N GLN A 112 -17.44 -16.38 3.68
CA GLN A 112 -16.32 -16.34 4.63
C GLN A 112 -14.97 -16.37 3.90
N SER A 113 -14.84 -17.14 2.81
CA SER A 113 -13.63 -17.19 1.99
C SER A 113 -13.31 -15.84 1.32
N LEU A 114 -14.34 -15.14 0.81
CA LEU A 114 -14.21 -13.80 0.23
C LEU A 114 -13.86 -12.74 1.29
N GLU A 115 -14.52 -12.76 2.45
CA GLU A 115 -14.19 -11.88 3.58
C GLU A 115 -12.75 -12.11 4.11
N ASP A 116 -12.32 -13.37 4.16
CA ASP A 116 -10.95 -13.76 4.52
C ASP A 116 -9.92 -13.33 3.46
N GLU A 117 -10.31 -13.21 2.19
CA GLU A 117 -9.46 -12.61 1.15
C GLU A 117 -9.40 -11.08 1.26
N ILE A 118 -10.53 -10.41 1.51
CA ILE A 118 -10.55 -8.97 1.78
C ILE A 118 -9.66 -8.64 2.97
N ARG A 119 -9.74 -9.42 4.06
CA ARG A 119 -8.90 -9.26 5.26
C ARG A 119 -7.40 -9.39 4.93
N ARG A 120 -7.02 -10.41 4.15
CA ARG A 120 -5.64 -10.59 3.66
C ARG A 120 -5.18 -9.43 2.77
N LEU A 121 -5.99 -9.03 1.79
CA LEU A 121 -5.64 -7.95 0.87
C LEU A 121 -5.51 -6.59 1.58
N ARG A 122 -6.39 -6.26 2.54
CA ARG A 122 -6.25 -5.04 3.36
C ARG A 122 -4.94 -5.05 4.17
N GLN A 123 -4.52 -6.21 4.69
CA GLN A 123 -3.23 -6.35 5.36
C GLN A 123 -2.05 -6.10 4.38
N THR A 124 -2.11 -6.64 3.17
CA THR A 124 -1.09 -6.41 2.12
C THR A 124 -1.06 -4.95 1.66
N VAL A 125 -2.21 -4.27 1.53
CA VAL A 125 -2.26 -2.81 1.29
C VAL A 125 -1.53 -2.07 2.41
N GLY A 126 -1.90 -2.28 3.68
CA GLY A 126 -1.27 -1.59 4.81
C GLY A 126 0.23 -1.86 4.95
N GLN A 127 0.70 -3.06 4.57
CA GLN A 127 2.13 -3.40 4.51
C GLN A 127 2.84 -2.65 3.37
N THR A 128 2.33 -2.75 2.13
CA THR A 128 2.95 -2.09 0.96
C THR A 128 2.92 -0.56 1.05
N GLU A 129 1.88 0.02 1.65
CA GLU A 129 1.82 1.45 2.00
C GLU A 129 2.81 1.84 3.11
N GLY A 130 3.07 0.95 4.07
CA GLY A 130 4.11 1.11 5.07
C GLY A 130 5.50 1.20 4.45
N GLU A 131 5.84 0.22 3.61
CA GLU A 131 7.10 0.21 2.86
C GLU A 131 7.21 1.39 1.90
N LYS A 132 6.12 1.77 1.19
CA LYS A 132 6.07 2.96 0.34
C LYS A 132 6.44 4.24 1.11
N ARG A 133 5.93 4.41 2.33
CA ARG A 133 6.25 5.56 3.20
C ARG A 133 7.68 5.53 3.72
N GLU A 134 8.21 4.34 4.07
CA GLU A 134 9.62 4.20 4.41
C GLU A 134 10.53 4.60 3.22
N LYS A 135 10.15 4.23 1.99
CA LYS A 135 10.86 4.66 0.76
C LYS A 135 10.72 6.17 0.50
N GLU A 136 9.61 6.80 0.86
CA GLU A 136 9.46 8.28 0.82
C GLU A 136 10.41 8.97 1.80
N GLU A 137 10.51 8.51 3.04
CA GLU A 137 11.45 9.06 4.03
C GLU A 137 12.91 8.85 3.60
N GLN A 138 13.22 7.65 3.08
CA GLN A 138 14.51 7.31 2.48
C GLN A 138 14.86 8.14 1.23
N ILE A 139 13.88 8.76 0.55
CA ILE A 139 14.13 9.75 -0.50
C ILE A 139 14.48 11.09 0.13
N ALA A 140 13.65 11.62 1.03
CA ALA A 140 13.87 12.92 1.68
C ALA A 140 15.24 12.99 2.41
N GLN A 141 15.68 11.91 3.05
CA GLN A 141 17.01 11.81 3.66
C GLN A 141 18.14 11.92 2.63
N ARG A 142 17.98 11.33 1.43
CA ARG A 142 18.97 11.41 0.33
C ARG A 142 18.94 12.74 -0.37
N GLU A 143 17.76 13.34 -0.56
CA GLU A 143 17.61 14.69 -1.10
C GLU A 143 18.31 15.71 -0.18
N LYS A 144 18.19 15.60 1.15
CA LYS A 144 18.98 16.42 2.07
C LYS A 144 20.49 16.19 1.90
N CYS A 145 20.93 14.92 1.88
CA CYS A 145 22.34 14.58 1.68
C CYS A 145 22.89 15.18 0.37
N ILE A 146 22.08 15.21 -0.68
CA ILE A 146 22.44 15.83 -1.96
C ILE A 146 22.62 17.34 -1.82
N HIS A 147 21.67 18.06 -1.20
CA HIS A 147 21.81 19.51 -0.98
C HIS A 147 23.02 19.85 -0.09
N ASP A 148 23.26 19.08 0.97
CA ASP A 148 24.41 19.25 1.86
C ASP A 148 25.75 19.06 1.09
N MET A 149 25.82 18.11 0.15
CA MET A 149 26.99 17.87 -0.71
C MET A 149 27.14 18.87 -1.85
N GLU A 150 26.05 19.37 -2.42
CA GLU A 150 26.09 20.40 -3.48
C GLU A 150 26.60 21.73 -2.93
N ALA A 151 26.21 22.11 -1.70
CA ALA A 151 26.79 23.26 -1.00
C ALA A 151 28.30 23.08 -0.69
N GLN A 152 28.76 21.85 -0.39
CA GLN A 152 30.19 21.57 -0.25
C GLN A 152 30.94 21.66 -1.58
N LEU A 153 30.36 21.17 -2.68
CA LEU A 153 30.95 21.28 -4.02
C LEU A 153 31.08 22.75 -4.46
N GLU A 154 30.07 23.58 -4.18
CA GLU A 154 30.08 25.02 -4.46
C GLU A 154 31.17 25.74 -3.64
N ALA A 155 31.23 25.51 -2.33
CA ALA A 155 32.27 26.07 -1.46
C ALA A 155 33.70 25.64 -1.88
N CYS A 156 33.89 24.40 -2.32
CA CYS A 156 35.17 23.95 -2.90
C CYS A 156 35.51 24.70 -4.20
N GLN A 157 34.52 24.95 -5.07
CA GLN A 157 34.72 25.71 -6.31
C GLN A 157 35.07 27.18 -6.05
N GLU A 158 34.48 27.81 -5.04
CA GLU A 158 34.84 29.17 -4.62
C GLU A 158 36.28 29.22 -4.06
N TYR A 159 36.66 28.25 -3.21
CA TYR A 159 38.02 28.20 -2.67
C TYR A 159 39.09 27.97 -3.75
N ILE A 160 38.83 27.08 -4.72
CA ILE A 160 39.68 26.89 -5.91
C ILE A 160 39.87 28.20 -6.68
N GLN A 161 38.78 28.93 -6.97
CA GLN A 161 38.85 30.22 -7.66
C GLN A 161 39.63 31.28 -6.88
N SER A 162 39.54 31.26 -5.54
CA SER A 162 40.32 32.12 -4.67
C SER A 162 41.82 31.79 -4.74
N LEU A 163 42.20 30.51 -4.69
CA LEU A 163 43.60 30.07 -4.80
C LEU A 163 44.19 30.39 -6.19
N ASP A 164 43.48 30.07 -7.27
CA ASP A 164 43.89 30.39 -8.64
C ASP A 164 44.09 31.91 -8.86
N THR A 165 43.26 32.73 -8.21
CA THR A 165 43.37 34.18 -8.28
C THR A 165 44.54 34.70 -7.45
N GLN A 166 44.72 34.18 -6.23
CA GLN A 166 45.84 34.53 -5.37
C GLN A 166 47.19 34.15 -6.02
N LEU A 167 47.31 32.95 -6.58
CA LEU A 167 48.51 32.51 -7.31
C LEU A 167 48.81 33.40 -8.52
N ARG A 168 47.78 33.73 -9.32
CA ARG A 168 47.92 34.64 -10.48
C ARG A 168 48.34 36.04 -10.06
N GLU A 169 47.80 36.56 -8.95
CA GLU A 169 48.22 37.84 -8.39
C GLU A 169 49.65 37.79 -7.87
N ASP A 170 50.06 36.74 -7.15
CA ASP A 170 51.39 36.58 -6.59
C ASP A 170 52.46 36.58 -7.69
N MET A 171 52.30 35.72 -8.71
CA MET A 171 53.16 35.71 -9.89
C MET A 171 53.20 37.07 -10.60
N SER A 172 52.07 37.79 -10.68
CA SER A 172 52.01 39.12 -11.30
C SER A 172 52.72 40.21 -10.47
N ARG A 173 52.69 40.09 -9.14
CA ARG A 173 53.39 40.99 -8.20
C ARG A 173 54.90 40.76 -8.21
N HIS A 174 55.34 39.52 -8.43
CA HIS A 174 56.76 39.14 -8.41
C HIS A 174 57.46 39.21 -9.78
N ALA A 175 56.72 39.16 -10.89
CA ALA A 175 57.25 39.27 -12.25
C ALA A 175 58.28 40.43 -12.48
N PRO A 176 58.11 41.65 -11.91
CA PRO A 176 59.11 42.72 -12.03
C PRO A 176 60.50 42.40 -11.47
N LEU A 177 60.62 41.54 -10.45
CA LEU A 177 61.93 41.12 -9.91
C LEU A 177 62.70 40.20 -10.87
N TYR A 178 62.01 39.61 -11.85
CA TYR A 178 62.59 38.84 -12.95
C TYR A 178 62.77 39.70 -14.23
N GLY A 179 62.61 41.03 -14.13
CA GLY A 179 62.72 41.98 -15.23
C GLY A 179 61.45 42.12 -16.10
N ALA A 180 60.41 41.33 -15.84
CA ALA A 180 59.20 41.33 -16.66
C ALA A 180 58.25 42.50 -16.29
N GLY A 181 57.80 43.25 -17.29
CA GLY A 181 56.78 44.29 -17.12
C GLY A 181 57.26 45.63 -16.52
N LEU A 182 58.57 45.82 -16.34
CA LEU A 182 59.15 47.06 -15.77
C LEU A 182 58.69 48.35 -16.48
N ASP A 183 58.42 48.28 -17.79
CA ASP A 183 57.92 49.42 -18.58
C ASP A 183 56.53 49.93 -18.18
N ALA A 184 55.73 49.11 -17.48
CA ALA A 184 54.42 49.51 -16.96
C ALA A 184 54.48 50.19 -15.59
N LEU A 185 55.57 50.01 -14.83
CA LEU A 185 55.71 50.56 -13.47
C LEU A 185 55.95 52.07 -13.47
N SER A 186 55.46 52.77 -12.44
CA SER A 186 55.83 54.17 -12.20
C SER A 186 57.30 54.30 -11.78
N MET A 187 57.84 55.52 -11.83
CA MET A 187 59.23 55.79 -11.38
C MET A 187 59.48 55.41 -9.92
N LYS A 188 58.49 55.58 -9.03
CA LYS A 188 58.61 55.26 -7.60
C LYS A 188 58.65 53.76 -7.35
N GLU A 189 57.83 52.99 -8.06
CA GLU A 189 57.86 51.52 -8.00
C GLU A 189 59.18 51.00 -8.56
N LEU A 190 59.63 51.56 -9.69
CA LEU A 190 60.90 51.23 -10.32
C LEU A 190 62.13 51.54 -9.43
N GLU A 191 62.10 52.63 -8.66
CA GLU A 191 63.09 52.94 -7.62
C GLU A 191 63.01 51.97 -6.42
N THR A 192 61.81 51.52 -6.05
CA THR A 192 61.61 50.54 -4.97
C THR A 192 62.17 49.17 -5.34
N ILE A 193 61.92 48.70 -6.57
CA ILE A 193 62.49 47.45 -7.11
C ILE A 193 64.02 47.56 -7.19
N SER A 194 64.57 48.70 -7.64
CA SER A 194 66.02 48.96 -7.64
C SER A 194 66.64 48.76 -6.25
N HIS A 195 66.01 49.31 -5.21
CA HIS A 195 66.50 49.20 -3.84
C HIS A 195 66.49 47.75 -3.32
N ILE A 196 65.47 46.94 -3.67
CA ILE A 196 65.42 45.51 -3.34
C ILE A 196 66.61 44.77 -3.97
N HIS A 197 66.96 45.05 -5.23
CA HIS A 197 68.11 44.40 -5.87
C HIS A 197 69.46 44.82 -5.28
N GLU A 198 69.64 46.10 -4.90
CA GLU A 198 70.85 46.54 -4.20
C GLU A 198 71.00 45.90 -2.81
N GLU A 199 69.89 45.76 -2.07
CA GLU A 199 69.90 45.19 -0.73
C GLU A 199 70.07 43.66 -0.75
N GLY A 200 69.42 42.96 -1.69
CA GLY A 200 69.63 41.51 -1.90
C GLY A 200 71.11 41.19 -2.13
N LEU A 201 71.79 41.95 -3.00
CA LEU A 201 73.23 41.82 -3.21
C LEU A 201 74.04 42.07 -1.93
N ARG A 202 73.67 43.03 -1.07
CA ARG A 202 74.36 43.25 0.22
C ARG A 202 74.18 42.06 1.17
N GLN A 203 72.96 41.53 1.27
CA GLN A 203 72.63 40.43 2.19
C GLN A 203 73.26 39.09 1.74
N ILE A 204 73.27 38.82 0.44
CA ILE A 204 73.96 37.66 -0.15
C ILE A 204 75.43 37.61 0.29
N HIS A 205 76.18 38.71 0.16
CA HIS A 205 77.58 38.78 0.56
C HIS A 205 77.80 38.69 2.08
N ALA A 206 76.78 39.00 2.90
CA ALA A 206 76.85 38.90 4.35
C ALA A 206 76.51 37.50 4.87
N ILE A 207 75.52 36.83 4.26
CA ILE A 207 75.04 35.51 4.69
C ILE A 207 76.02 34.38 4.37
N GLN A 208 76.84 34.57 3.32
CA GLN A 208 78.06 33.76 3.06
C GLN A 208 79.05 33.72 4.24
N GLN A 209 78.81 34.50 5.31
CA GLN A 209 79.65 34.62 6.51
C GLN A 209 78.99 34.06 7.80
N GLN A 210 77.74 33.55 7.78
CA GLN A 210 76.91 33.42 9.00
C GLN A 210 76.25 32.07 9.38
N HIS A 211 76.18 31.06 8.52
CA HIS A 211 75.28 29.89 8.68
C HIS A 211 75.65 28.91 9.84
N VAL A 212 75.28 29.21 11.11
CA VAL A 212 75.84 28.53 12.33
C VAL A 212 74.83 28.10 13.47
N GLY A 213 73.51 28.42 13.44
CA GLY A 213 72.40 27.60 14.06
C GLY A 213 71.72 27.92 15.45
N MET A 214 70.44 27.44 15.70
CA MET A 214 69.68 27.15 16.99
C MET A 214 68.10 27.01 16.82
N HIS A 215 67.27 26.42 17.76
CA HIS A 215 65.75 26.28 17.67
C HIS A 215 64.90 25.77 18.91
N HIS A 216 63.52 25.73 18.84
CA HIS A 216 62.39 25.00 19.60
C HIS A 216 61.43 25.79 20.60
N SER A 217 60.18 25.43 21.05
CA SER A 217 59.00 24.58 20.61
C SER A 217 57.72 24.55 21.59
N THR A 218 56.46 24.33 21.10
CA THR A 218 55.18 23.72 21.72
C THR A 218 54.37 24.35 22.91
N GLY A 219 53.05 24.07 23.24
CA GLY A 219 51.88 23.33 22.62
C GLY A 219 50.66 22.93 23.56
N HIS A 220 49.44 22.62 23.02
CA HIS A 220 48.24 21.84 23.54
C HIS A 220 47.28 22.33 24.71
N VAL A 221 46.06 21.77 25.06
CA VAL A 221 44.82 21.21 24.35
C VAL A 221 43.64 20.74 25.34
N ASN A 222 42.37 20.51 24.85
CA ASN A 222 41.16 19.75 25.39
C ASN A 222 40.24 20.23 26.59
N ASP A 223 39.01 19.70 26.93
CA ASP A 223 37.80 19.17 26.18
C ASP A 223 36.55 18.72 27.07
N GLU A 224 35.35 18.62 26.45
CA GLU A 224 34.08 17.79 26.62
C GLU A 224 33.16 17.59 27.89
N LEU A 225 31.87 17.20 27.66
CA LEU A 225 31.07 16.07 28.28
C LEU A 225 29.51 16.03 27.99
N LYS A 226 28.72 15.11 28.62
CA LYS A 226 27.32 14.59 28.33
C LYS A 226 26.57 14.09 29.62
N LYS A 227 25.28 13.65 29.78
CA LYS A 227 23.90 13.63 29.15
C LYS A 227 22.88 13.01 30.20
N VAL A 228 21.59 12.70 29.88
CA VAL A 228 20.53 11.85 30.59
C VAL A 228 19.51 12.64 31.48
N ALA A 229 18.25 12.25 31.82
CA ALA A 229 17.03 11.58 31.22
C ALA A 229 15.88 11.55 32.31
N GLU A 230 14.70 10.89 32.36
CA GLU A 230 13.81 9.93 31.60
C GLU A 230 12.30 10.19 32.10
N GLU A 231 11.18 9.41 32.25
CA GLU A 231 10.63 8.02 32.09
C GLU A 231 9.04 7.98 32.26
N LYS A 232 8.35 6.82 32.02
CA LYS A 232 7.03 6.27 32.59
C LYS A 232 5.60 6.49 31.99
N ASP A 233 4.69 5.53 32.30
CA ASP A 233 3.44 5.10 31.58
C ASP A 233 2.49 4.20 32.51
N PRO A 234 1.44 3.41 32.09
CA PRO A 234 -0.02 3.69 31.97
C PRO A 234 -1.01 2.75 32.81
N LEU A 235 -2.20 2.36 32.26
CA LEU A 235 -3.23 1.28 32.59
C LEU A 235 -4.69 1.82 32.89
N ALA A 236 -5.86 1.12 32.74
CA ALA A 236 -6.36 -0.09 32.00
C ALA A 236 -7.93 -0.29 32.12
N GLU A 237 -8.51 -1.40 31.57
CA GLU A 237 -9.89 -2.01 31.79
C GLU A 237 -11.18 -1.43 31.10
N ARG A 238 -12.33 -2.14 30.87
CA ARG A 238 -12.69 -3.53 30.39
C ARG A 238 -14.19 -3.68 29.94
N LEU A 239 -14.61 -4.88 29.48
CA LEU A 239 -15.85 -5.25 28.68
C LEU A 239 -17.12 -5.75 29.45
N LYS A 240 -18.34 -5.74 28.82
CA LYS A 240 -19.25 -6.93 28.60
C LYS A 240 -20.67 -6.74 27.96
N SER A 241 -21.10 -7.70 27.10
CA SER A 241 -22.46 -8.32 26.90
C SER A 241 -23.68 -7.45 26.40
N ALA A 242 -24.89 -7.95 26.02
CA ALA A 242 -25.49 -9.19 25.40
C ALA A 242 -27.06 -9.04 25.38
N GLU A 243 -28.01 -9.81 24.78
CA GLU A 243 -28.14 -10.93 23.78
C GLU A 243 -29.64 -11.10 23.32
N ALA A 244 -29.97 -11.73 22.17
CA ALA A 244 -31.35 -12.04 21.66
C ALA A 244 -31.33 -13.02 20.45
N GLY A 245 -32.39 -13.61 19.82
CA GLY A 245 -33.87 -13.69 19.99
C GLY A 245 -34.58 -14.24 18.70
N ARG A 246 -35.79 -14.87 18.71
CA ARG A 246 -36.47 -15.40 17.47
C ARG A 246 -38.02 -15.47 17.42
N LYS A 247 -38.58 -15.32 16.21
CA LYS A 247 -39.84 -15.89 15.64
C LYS A 247 -39.54 -16.33 14.19
N ARG A 248 -40.06 -17.46 13.68
CA ARG A 248 -39.92 -17.91 12.26
C ARG A 248 -40.79 -19.15 11.95
N SER A 249 -41.51 -19.15 10.81
CA SER A 249 -42.01 -20.35 10.08
C SER A 249 -42.67 -19.95 8.74
N ASP A 250 -43.75 -19.15 8.79
CA ASP A 250 -44.69 -19.03 7.66
C ASP A 250 -44.28 -18.01 6.59
N GLU A 251 -43.26 -17.20 6.89
CA GLU A 251 -42.72 -16.17 6.00
C GLU A 251 -41.44 -16.64 5.28
N GLU A 252 -40.90 -17.81 5.63
CA GLU A 252 -39.54 -18.23 5.23
C GLU A 252 -39.36 -18.39 3.71
N PRO A 253 -40.24 -19.07 2.94
CA PRO A 253 -40.06 -19.20 1.50
C PRO A 253 -39.97 -17.86 0.75
N LYS A 254 -40.70 -16.84 1.19
CA LYS A 254 -40.66 -15.48 0.60
C LYS A 254 -39.51 -14.63 1.13
N ARG A 255 -38.96 -14.95 2.30
CA ARG A 255 -37.66 -14.42 2.71
C ARG A 255 -36.55 -15.03 1.86
N TYR A 256 -36.57 -16.33 1.59
CA TYR A 256 -35.51 -17.00 0.82
C TYR A 256 -35.31 -16.46 -0.60
N GLU A 257 -36.35 -16.15 -1.37
CA GLU A 257 -36.14 -15.51 -2.70
C GLU A 257 -35.43 -14.15 -2.58
N MET A 258 -35.79 -13.34 -1.59
CA MET A 258 -35.20 -12.01 -1.35
C MET A 258 -33.81 -12.08 -0.68
N GLU A 259 -33.57 -13.10 0.15
CA GLU A 259 -32.29 -13.42 0.81
C GLU A 259 -31.31 -14.07 -0.18
N ASN A 260 -31.83 -14.75 -1.21
CA ASN A 260 -31.04 -15.25 -2.33
C ASN A 260 -30.59 -14.11 -3.26
N VAL A 261 -31.46 -13.13 -3.56
CA VAL A 261 -31.03 -11.89 -4.25
C VAL A 261 -30.02 -11.10 -3.41
N THR A 262 -30.38 -10.70 -2.18
CA THR A 262 -29.53 -9.79 -1.37
C THR A 262 -28.19 -10.41 -0.96
N GLY A 263 -28.11 -11.72 -0.71
CA GLY A 263 -26.83 -12.37 -0.44
C GLY A 263 -25.94 -12.55 -1.69
N GLU A 264 -26.51 -12.58 -2.90
CA GLU A 264 -25.72 -12.57 -4.14
C GLU A 264 -25.25 -11.15 -4.47
N GLU A 265 -26.06 -10.12 -4.15
CA GLU A 265 -25.62 -8.72 -4.15
C GLU A 265 -24.45 -8.50 -3.16
N ILE A 266 -24.52 -9.10 -1.96
CA ILE A 266 -23.40 -9.10 -0.99
C ILE A 266 -22.19 -9.81 -1.58
N ARG A 267 -22.35 -11.02 -2.16
CA ARG A 267 -21.24 -11.76 -2.78
C ARG A 267 -20.56 -10.94 -3.88
N GLN A 268 -21.34 -10.36 -4.79
CA GLN A 268 -20.82 -9.49 -5.85
C GLN A 268 -20.12 -8.25 -5.28
N SER A 269 -20.66 -7.65 -4.21
CA SER A 269 -20.02 -6.51 -3.52
C SER A 269 -18.67 -6.87 -2.89
N LEU A 270 -18.54 -8.10 -2.35
CA LEU A 270 -17.29 -8.62 -1.80
C LEU A 270 -16.27 -8.89 -2.93
N GLU A 271 -16.68 -9.53 -4.03
CA GLU A 271 -15.84 -9.75 -5.21
C GLU A 271 -15.39 -8.42 -5.85
N ASP A 272 -16.26 -7.41 -5.87
CA ASP A 272 -15.97 -6.05 -6.32
C ASP A 272 -15.02 -5.29 -5.37
N GLU A 273 -15.06 -5.56 -4.06
CA GLU A 273 -14.07 -5.05 -3.12
C GLU A 273 -12.71 -5.76 -3.24
N ILE A 274 -12.70 -7.09 -3.43
CA ILE A 274 -11.47 -7.84 -3.76
C ILE A 274 -10.83 -7.27 -5.03
N ARG A 275 -11.60 -7.00 -6.08
CA ARG A 275 -11.10 -6.38 -7.32
C ARG A 275 -10.45 -5.02 -7.06
N ARG A 276 -11.13 -4.13 -6.31
CA ARG A 276 -10.61 -2.80 -5.95
C ARG A 276 -9.35 -2.87 -5.07
N LEU A 277 -9.31 -3.78 -4.10
CA LEU A 277 -8.14 -3.96 -3.23
C LEU A 277 -6.94 -4.52 -3.99
N ARG A 278 -7.14 -5.48 -4.90
CA ARG A 278 -6.08 -5.99 -5.80
C ARG A 278 -5.53 -4.87 -6.70
N GLU A 279 -6.39 -4.01 -7.23
CA GLU A 279 -5.97 -2.84 -8.00
C GLU A 279 -5.16 -1.86 -7.14
N THR A 280 -5.61 -1.59 -5.91
CA THR A 280 -4.90 -0.74 -4.94
C THR A 280 -3.50 -1.29 -4.64
N VAL A 281 -3.35 -2.59 -4.36
CA VAL A 281 -2.04 -3.24 -4.16
C VAL A 281 -1.16 -3.08 -5.41
N GLY A 282 -1.71 -3.28 -6.61
CA GLY A 282 -0.96 -3.08 -7.86
C GLY A 282 -0.46 -1.64 -8.05
N GLN A 283 -1.27 -0.65 -7.63
CA GLN A 283 -0.89 0.77 -7.66
C GLN A 283 0.16 1.11 -6.59
N THR A 284 -0.01 0.67 -5.33
CA THR A 284 0.95 0.96 -4.24
C THR A 284 2.29 0.26 -4.46
N GLU A 285 2.30 -0.98 -4.95
CA GLU A 285 3.53 -1.66 -5.38
C GLU A 285 4.20 -0.95 -6.56
N GLY A 286 3.42 -0.50 -7.55
CA GLY A 286 3.95 0.24 -8.70
C GLY A 286 4.66 1.54 -8.28
N GLU A 287 4.09 2.27 -7.32
CA GLU A 287 4.71 3.45 -6.73
C GLU A 287 5.91 3.13 -5.83
N LYS A 288 5.86 2.04 -5.04
CA LYS A 288 7.00 1.56 -4.24
C LYS A 288 8.21 1.27 -5.13
N ARG A 289 7.99 0.57 -6.26
CA ARG A 289 9.06 0.23 -7.23
C ARG A 289 9.69 1.48 -7.87
N LYS A 290 8.88 2.46 -8.27
CA LYS A 290 9.39 3.77 -8.77
C LYS A 290 10.25 4.50 -7.75
N LYS A 291 9.90 4.44 -6.46
CA LYS A 291 10.71 5.04 -5.38
C LYS A 291 11.99 4.27 -5.10
N GLU A 292 11.98 2.96 -5.26
CA GLU A 292 13.18 2.12 -5.18
C GLU A 292 14.16 2.42 -6.32
N GLU A 293 13.65 2.70 -7.53
CA GLU A 293 14.40 3.20 -8.69
C GLU A 293 14.99 4.60 -8.42
N GLN A 294 14.18 5.57 -7.95
CA GLN A 294 14.66 6.89 -7.52
C GLN A 294 15.72 6.83 -6.41
N ILE A 295 15.59 5.90 -5.46
CA ILE A 295 16.60 5.66 -4.42
C ILE A 295 17.92 5.14 -5.02
N ALA A 296 17.89 4.37 -6.11
CA ALA A 296 19.09 3.97 -6.83
C ALA A 296 19.72 5.15 -7.58
N GLU A 297 18.92 5.94 -8.31
CA GLU A 297 19.39 7.16 -8.99
C GLU A 297 20.05 8.15 -8.02
N TYR A 298 19.43 8.38 -6.86
CA TYR A 298 19.99 9.25 -5.82
C TYR A 298 21.26 8.69 -5.17
N LYS A 299 21.41 7.37 -5.02
CA LYS A 299 22.68 6.77 -4.58
C LYS A 299 23.80 7.03 -5.59
N GLU A 300 23.55 6.81 -6.87
CA GLU A 300 24.57 7.04 -7.91
C GLU A 300 24.93 8.53 -8.05
N ARG A 301 23.96 9.44 -7.89
CA ARG A 301 24.25 10.88 -7.80
C ARG A 301 25.12 11.23 -6.58
N ILE A 302 24.83 10.67 -5.40
CA ILE A 302 25.65 10.85 -4.19
C ILE A 302 27.07 10.31 -4.41
N ASN A 303 27.21 9.09 -4.93
CA ASN A 303 28.51 8.48 -5.24
C ASN A 303 29.34 9.36 -6.22
N GLY A 304 28.71 9.84 -7.30
CA GLY A 304 29.34 10.71 -8.29
C GLY A 304 29.72 12.10 -7.76
N MET A 305 28.97 12.63 -6.79
CA MET A 305 29.32 13.88 -6.11
C MET A 305 30.44 13.69 -5.07
N GLN A 306 30.49 12.55 -4.39
CA GLN A 306 31.59 12.23 -3.47
C GLN A 306 32.92 12.13 -4.22
N ALA A 307 32.97 11.41 -5.34
CA ALA A 307 34.15 11.34 -6.19
C ALA A 307 34.59 12.70 -6.75
N ARG A 308 33.65 13.64 -6.96
CA ARG A 308 33.96 15.03 -7.32
C ARG A 308 34.50 15.86 -6.16
N LEU A 309 34.00 15.67 -4.93
CA LEU A 309 34.55 16.30 -3.73
C LEU A 309 35.98 15.81 -3.46
N GLU A 310 36.23 14.52 -3.59
CA GLU A 310 37.56 13.91 -3.47
C GLU A 310 38.53 14.52 -4.51
N ALA A 311 38.13 14.57 -5.79
CA ALA A 311 38.93 15.19 -6.85
C ALA A 311 39.18 16.71 -6.64
N TYR A 312 38.21 17.46 -6.09
CA TYR A 312 38.42 18.86 -5.73
C TYR A 312 39.37 19.01 -4.54
N GLN A 313 39.31 18.13 -3.53
CA GLN A 313 40.23 18.14 -2.39
C GLN A 313 41.68 17.85 -2.81
N GLU A 314 41.89 16.91 -3.74
CA GLU A 314 43.21 16.66 -4.35
C GLU A 314 43.72 17.87 -5.14
N TYR A 315 42.86 18.50 -5.95
CA TYR A 315 43.24 19.67 -6.75
C TYR A 315 43.56 20.90 -5.87
N ILE A 316 42.78 21.13 -4.81
CA ILE A 316 43.05 22.15 -3.79
C ILE A 316 44.43 21.94 -3.16
N GLN A 317 44.75 20.72 -2.73
CA GLN A 317 46.07 20.40 -2.15
C GLN A 317 47.22 20.64 -3.15
N SER A 318 46.97 20.43 -4.45
CA SER A 318 47.93 20.75 -5.51
C SER A 318 48.14 22.25 -5.67
N LEU A 319 47.07 23.06 -5.70
CA LEU A 319 47.16 24.52 -5.79
C LEU A 319 47.80 25.14 -4.54
N ASP A 320 47.39 24.74 -3.34
CA ASP A 320 47.99 25.16 -2.07
C ASP A 320 49.50 24.83 -2.01
N THR A 321 49.93 23.76 -2.68
CA THR A 321 51.34 23.37 -2.74
C THR A 321 52.11 24.14 -3.81
N GLN A 322 51.54 24.35 -4.99
CA GLN A 322 52.12 25.20 -6.04
C GLN A 322 52.31 26.65 -5.56
N LEU A 323 51.30 27.23 -4.89
CA LEU A 323 51.39 28.57 -4.29
C LEU A 323 52.49 28.65 -3.24
N ARG A 324 52.57 27.66 -2.34
CA ARG A 324 53.62 27.58 -1.32
C ARG A 324 55.02 27.43 -1.94
N GLU A 325 55.15 26.69 -3.05
CA GLU A 325 56.40 26.55 -3.78
C GLU A 325 56.82 27.84 -4.49
N GLU A 326 55.92 28.54 -5.18
CA GLU A 326 56.25 29.83 -5.83
C GLU A 326 56.63 30.90 -4.80
N MET A 327 55.87 31.04 -3.70
CA MET A 327 56.23 31.95 -2.60
C MET A 327 57.62 31.61 -2.02
N SER A 328 57.97 30.32 -1.92
CA SER A 328 59.29 29.87 -1.47
C SER A 328 60.40 30.14 -2.50
N ARG A 329 60.11 30.00 -3.80
CA ARG A 329 61.03 30.34 -4.91
C ARG A 329 61.32 31.84 -5.00
N HIS A 330 60.35 32.68 -4.66
CA HIS A 330 60.48 34.13 -4.68
C HIS A 330 61.16 34.71 -3.42
N ALA A 331 61.04 34.05 -2.25
CA ALA A 331 61.57 34.53 -0.98
C ALA A 331 63.07 34.94 -1.00
N PRO A 332 64.00 34.22 -1.65
CA PRO A 332 65.39 34.64 -1.82
C PRO A 332 65.58 36.01 -2.49
N LEU A 333 64.72 36.40 -3.43
CA LEU A 333 64.80 37.70 -4.12
C LEU A 333 64.38 38.88 -3.21
N TYR A 334 63.80 38.59 -2.05
CA TYR A 334 63.55 39.54 -0.96
C TYR A 334 64.57 39.45 0.17
N GLY A 335 65.64 38.64 0.01
CA GLY A 335 66.68 38.42 1.02
C GLY A 335 66.37 37.33 2.05
N ALA A 336 65.19 36.71 2.00
CA ALA A 336 64.77 35.70 2.98
C ALA A 336 65.30 34.30 2.63
N GLY A 337 65.84 33.58 3.62
CA GLY A 337 66.29 32.19 3.48
C GLY A 337 67.56 31.98 2.65
N LEU A 338 68.30 33.05 2.32
CA LEU A 338 69.54 33.00 1.55
C LEU A 338 70.63 32.11 2.19
N ASP A 339 70.55 31.86 3.50
CA ASP A 339 71.49 31.06 4.28
C ASP A 339 71.33 29.55 4.07
N ALA A 340 70.12 29.11 3.74
CA ALA A 340 69.82 27.73 3.38
C ALA A 340 70.22 27.36 1.94
N LEU A 341 70.58 28.35 1.10
CA LEU A 341 70.93 28.13 -0.31
C LEU A 341 72.37 27.64 -0.50
N SER A 342 72.60 26.84 -1.54
CA SER A 342 73.95 26.53 -2.00
C SER A 342 74.61 27.76 -2.65
N MET A 343 75.95 27.80 -2.64
CA MET A 343 76.71 28.86 -3.31
C MET A 343 76.34 29.06 -4.79
N THR A 344 75.95 27.99 -5.49
CA THR A 344 75.51 28.01 -6.90
C THR A 344 74.13 28.62 -7.10
N GLU A 345 73.19 28.38 -6.19
CA GLU A 345 71.89 29.05 -6.19
C GLU A 345 72.06 30.54 -5.83
N LEU A 346 72.92 30.80 -4.84
CA LEU A 346 73.22 32.14 -4.34
C LEU A 346 73.92 33.03 -5.40
N GLU A 347 74.83 32.47 -6.21
CA GLU A 347 75.34 33.10 -7.44
C GLU A 347 74.25 33.38 -8.47
N THR A 348 73.25 32.49 -8.59
CA THR A 348 72.15 32.63 -9.56
C THR A 348 71.22 33.77 -9.16
N ILE A 349 70.85 33.86 -7.88
CA ILE A 349 70.09 34.99 -7.31
C ILE A 349 70.86 36.32 -7.49
N SER A 350 72.17 36.33 -7.22
CA SER A 350 73.04 37.50 -7.45
C SER A 350 72.98 38.02 -8.89
N ARG A 351 73.08 37.13 -9.89
CA ARG A 351 72.97 37.48 -11.33
C ARG A 351 71.61 38.09 -11.69
N ILE A 352 70.51 37.61 -11.08
CA ILE A 352 69.17 38.19 -11.29
C ILE A 352 69.13 39.63 -10.76
N HIS A 353 69.71 39.89 -9.57
CA HIS A 353 69.77 41.25 -9.03
C HIS A 353 70.63 42.21 -9.85
N GLU A 354 71.80 41.78 -10.33
CA GLU A 354 72.60 42.63 -11.23
C GLU A 354 71.86 42.96 -12.54
N GLU A 355 71.18 41.98 -13.13
CA GLU A 355 70.50 42.15 -14.42
C GLU A 355 69.24 43.02 -14.29
N GLY A 356 68.46 42.83 -13.22
CA GLY A 356 67.36 43.73 -12.87
C GLY A 356 67.83 45.18 -12.76
N LEU A 357 68.93 45.43 -12.03
CA LEU A 357 69.52 46.76 -11.93
C LEU A 357 69.96 47.34 -13.29
N ARG A 358 70.55 46.52 -14.19
CA ARG A 358 70.92 46.98 -15.54
C ARG A 358 69.70 47.44 -16.35
N GLN A 359 68.63 46.64 -16.34
CA GLN A 359 67.39 46.93 -17.07
C GLN A 359 66.65 48.15 -16.49
N ILE A 360 66.53 48.22 -15.17
CA ILE A 360 65.93 49.35 -14.44
C ILE A 360 66.62 50.66 -14.79
N HIS A 361 67.96 50.71 -14.75
CA HIS A 361 68.70 51.92 -15.08
C HIS A 361 68.52 52.35 -16.55
N ALA A 362 68.41 51.41 -17.49
CA ALA A 362 68.14 51.73 -18.89
C ALA A 362 66.75 52.39 -19.08
N ILE A 363 65.70 51.82 -18.48
CA ILE A 363 64.34 52.37 -18.51
C ILE A 363 64.28 53.74 -17.84
N GLN A 364 64.95 53.91 -16.70
CA GLN A 364 65.05 55.22 -16.04
C GLN A 364 65.74 56.27 -16.91
N GLN A 365 66.82 55.91 -17.62
CA GLN A 365 67.53 56.84 -18.52
C GLN A 365 66.67 57.26 -19.71
N GLN A 366 65.96 56.32 -20.35
CA GLN A 366 65.03 56.62 -21.44
C GLN A 366 63.93 57.59 -20.98
N ARG A 367 63.30 57.33 -19.83
CA ARG A 367 62.24 58.17 -19.26
C ARG A 367 62.74 59.54 -18.81
N LYS A 368 63.93 59.63 -18.20
CA LYS A 368 64.56 60.89 -17.77
C LYS A 368 65.10 61.72 -18.95
N GLY A 369 65.31 61.10 -20.12
CA GLY A 369 65.85 61.74 -21.32
C GLY A 369 64.82 62.36 -22.29
N SER A 370 63.52 62.39 -21.97
CA SER A 370 62.46 62.77 -22.91
C SER A 370 61.74 64.08 -22.53
N PRO A 371 62.08 65.23 -23.16
CA PRO A 371 61.38 66.50 -22.96
C PRO A 371 60.31 66.78 -24.03
N LEU A 372 59.26 67.49 -23.60
CA LEU A 372 58.09 68.00 -24.36
C LEU A 372 56.99 66.99 -24.75
N SER A 373 55.74 67.47 -24.64
CA SER A 373 54.50 66.72 -24.92
C SER A 373 53.96 67.00 -26.32
N SER A 374 53.29 66.00 -26.92
CA SER A 374 52.08 66.19 -27.73
C SER A 374 51.37 64.85 -27.99
N PRO A 375 50.03 64.77 -27.85
CA PRO A 375 49.29 63.56 -28.19
C PRO A 375 49.04 63.50 -29.70
N ILE A 376 49.76 62.63 -30.41
CA ILE A 376 49.50 62.32 -31.82
C ILE A 376 49.20 60.83 -31.96
N MET A 377 47.95 60.51 -32.25
CA MET A 377 47.61 59.19 -32.81
C MET A 377 48.16 59.10 -34.24
N SER A 378 48.90 58.05 -34.55
CA SER A 378 49.01 57.55 -35.93
C SER A 378 49.28 56.04 -35.94
N PRO A 379 48.58 55.26 -36.78
CA PRO A 379 48.55 53.81 -36.65
C PRO A 379 49.63 53.15 -37.52
N HIS A 380 50.64 52.56 -36.89
CA HIS A 380 51.58 51.66 -37.57
C HIS A 380 51.46 50.25 -37.02
N THR A 381 50.55 49.51 -37.66
CA THR A 381 50.44 48.05 -37.57
C THR A 381 51.74 47.38 -38.03
N LEU A 382 52.54 46.92 -37.07
CA LEU A 382 53.57 45.91 -37.27
C LEU A 382 53.34 44.78 -36.25
N PRO A 383 53.76 43.53 -36.55
CA PRO A 383 53.10 42.36 -35.98
C PRO A 383 53.42 42.12 -34.52
N LEU A 384 52.39 41.69 -33.77
CA LEU A 384 52.50 41.16 -32.42
C LEU A 384 53.38 39.91 -32.41
N HIS A 385 54.66 40.06 -32.05
CA HIS A 385 55.57 38.93 -31.84
C HIS A 385 55.81 38.71 -30.35
N ASN A 386 54.77 38.23 -29.66
CA ASN A 386 54.90 37.71 -28.30
C ASN A 386 55.81 36.46 -28.32
N HIS A 387 57.09 36.63 -28.04
CA HIS A 387 57.91 35.54 -27.51
C HIS A 387 57.53 35.29 -26.04
N GLY A 388 56.34 34.72 -25.85
CA GLY A 388 55.86 34.31 -24.54
C GLY A 388 56.67 33.13 -24.02
N LEU A 389 57.53 33.40 -23.02
CA LEU A 389 58.20 32.34 -22.24
C LEU A 389 57.26 31.66 -21.22
N TYR A 390 56.01 32.12 -21.13
CA TYR A 390 54.89 31.37 -20.56
C TYR A 390 53.89 31.04 -21.67
N PRO A 391 53.42 29.77 -21.78
CA PRO A 391 52.39 29.42 -22.74
C PRO A 391 51.05 30.06 -22.37
N THR A 392 50.49 30.89 -23.25
CA THR A 392 49.18 31.54 -23.06
C THR A 392 47.98 30.60 -23.32
N THR A 393 48.24 29.30 -23.31
CA THR A 393 47.28 28.20 -23.26
C THR A 393 47.64 27.35 -22.03
N PRO A 394 46.68 26.95 -21.18
CA PRO A 394 46.95 25.93 -20.18
C PRO A 394 47.55 24.69 -20.86
N PRO A 395 48.57 24.04 -20.28
CA PRO A 395 48.97 22.74 -20.76
C PRO A 395 47.76 21.81 -20.68
N GLN A 396 47.43 21.13 -21.79
CA GLN A 396 46.48 20.02 -21.75
C GLN A 396 47.16 18.83 -21.06
N VAL A 397 47.24 18.90 -19.72
CA VAL A 397 47.43 17.73 -18.89
C VAL A 397 46.26 16.79 -19.17
N ALA A 398 46.55 15.70 -19.89
CA ALA A 398 45.63 14.60 -20.11
C ALA A 398 45.50 13.75 -18.82
N ALA A 399 45.07 14.42 -17.75
CA ALA A 399 44.62 13.85 -16.49
C ALA A 399 43.13 14.23 -16.35
N GLY A 400 42.31 13.29 -15.86
CA GLY A 400 40.86 13.37 -16.02
C GLY A 400 40.19 14.47 -15.22
N LEU A 401 40.00 15.66 -15.81
CA LEU A 401 39.02 16.63 -15.34
C LEU A 401 37.64 15.96 -15.27
N PRO A 402 36.97 15.89 -14.09
CA PRO A 402 35.55 15.57 -14.06
C PRO A 402 34.82 16.67 -14.86
N PRO A 403 33.94 16.31 -15.82
CA PRO A 403 33.46 17.26 -16.81
C PRO A 403 32.70 18.42 -16.16
N SER A 404 33.05 19.65 -16.53
CA SER A 404 32.30 20.84 -16.11
C SER A 404 30.94 20.83 -16.80
N VAL A 405 29.88 20.61 -16.02
CA VAL A 405 28.51 20.50 -16.53
C VAL A 405 27.95 21.89 -16.80
N MET A 406 27.36 22.05 -17.99
CA MET A 406 26.66 23.27 -18.42
C MET A 406 25.58 23.72 -17.40
N PRO A 407 25.26 25.03 -17.33
CA PRO A 407 24.14 25.51 -16.53
C PRO A 407 22.83 24.88 -17.04
N ASN A 408 22.26 23.97 -16.24
CA ASN A 408 21.14 23.13 -16.65
C ASN A 408 19.81 23.90 -16.54
N GLY A 409 19.54 24.75 -17.53
CA GLY A 409 18.54 25.83 -17.45
C GLY A 409 17.46 25.82 -18.55
N ILE A 410 16.98 24.65 -18.99
CA ILE A 410 15.84 24.56 -19.93
C ILE A 410 14.77 23.63 -19.34
N GLY A 411 13.72 24.21 -18.76
CA GLY A 411 12.55 23.47 -18.30
C GLY A 411 11.69 23.00 -19.47
N MET A 412 11.49 21.68 -19.60
CA MET A 412 10.55 21.07 -20.53
C MET A 412 9.09 21.25 -20.06
N HIS A 413 8.61 22.49 -20.11
CA HIS A 413 7.22 22.82 -19.78
C HIS A 413 6.26 22.50 -20.93
N HIS A 414 5.13 21.91 -20.56
CA HIS A 414 4.19 21.19 -21.42
C HIS A 414 3.68 21.95 -22.65
N SER A 415 3.76 21.31 -23.82
CA SER A 415 3.11 21.76 -25.05
C SER A 415 1.70 21.18 -25.22
N ASN A 416 0.75 21.60 -24.38
CA ASN A 416 -0.67 21.44 -24.67
C ASN A 416 -1.30 22.80 -25.03
N ARG A 417 -1.61 22.99 -26.32
CA ARG A 417 -2.10 24.26 -26.85
C ARG A 417 -3.53 24.09 -27.38
N HIS A 418 -4.52 24.41 -26.55
CA HIS A 418 -5.87 24.68 -27.03
C HIS A 418 -6.46 25.94 -26.38
N VAL A 419 -7.16 26.72 -27.20
CA VAL A 419 -7.85 27.98 -26.93
C VAL A 419 -8.69 27.96 -25.63
N ASN A 420 -8.79 29.05 -24.86
CA ASN A 420 -9.51 30.28 -25.25
C ASN A 420 -9.18 31.54 -24.41
N SER A 421 -9.74 32.67 -24.84
CA SER A 421 -9.56 34.02 -24.26
C SER A 421 -10.37 34.30 -22.99
N ALA A 422 -9.87 35.21 -22.14
CA ALA A 422 -10.66 36.15 -21.33
C ALA A 422 -9.82 37.42 -21.00
N MET A 423 -10.48 38.55 -20.76
CA MET A 423 -9.87 39.82 -20.33
C MET A 423 -10.15 40.09 -18.84
N GLY A 424 -9.30 40.88 -18.17
CA GLY A 424 -9.65 41.49 -16.87
C GLY A 424 -8.44 41.93 -16.03
N PRO A 425 -8.27 43.22 -15.69
CA PRO A 425 -7.20 43.69 -14.82
C PRO A 425 -7.55 43.52 -13.33
N TRP A 426 -6.53 43.38 -12.47
CA TRP A 426 -6.69 43.30 -11.02
C TRP A 426 -6.94 44.68 -10.40
N PHE A 427 -7.77 44.72 -9.36
CA PHE A 427 -8.02 45.93 -8.55
C PHE A 427 -7.12 46.00 -7.32
N ASN A 428 -6.95 47.23 -6.81
CA ASN A 428 -6.18 47.52 -5.59
C ASN A 428 -7.03 47.45 -4.31
N HIS A 429 -6.33 47.45 -3.18
CA HIS A 429 -6.81 47.47 -1.79
C HIS A 429 -7.30 46.12 -1.24
N LYS A 430 -7.16 45.85 0.07
CA LYS A 430 -6.83 46.78 1.17
C LYS A 430 -5.96 46.16 2.25
#